data_AF-A0A947MVI9-F1
#
_entry.id   AF-A0A947MVI9-F1
#
_cell.length_a   1.000
_cell.length_b   1.000
_cell.length_c   1.000
_cell.angle_alpha   90.00
_cell.angle_beta   90.00
_cell.angle_gamma   90.00
#
_symmetry.space_group_name_H-M   'P 1'
#
loop_
_entity.id
_entity.type
_entity.pdbx_description
1 polymer ?
#
loop_
_entity_poly.entity_id
_entity_poly.type
_entity_poly.pdbx_seq_one_letter_code
_entity_poly.pdbx_strand_id
1 'polypeptide(L)'
;VDEISQLLEQAVYKPVVGRFKVYMIDEVHMLSNTAFNAMLKTLEEPPDYLKFVLATTDPQKVPVTVLSRCLQFNLRPMAAQTVQLHLAQVLDHEGIAHDPGALRLLARAARGSMRDAMSLADQAIAFGGGALQEDAVRHMLGSVDRQHVQRIIEAVAAGDGAGLVAAVDALRELGLSASGTLEDLAAGLQRMAVVQAVPAMAQAVDDTDPDAQTWTQLAPLLAQDETQLFYSLCLQGRAELALAPDEYSGLLMLLLRLLAFKPGGGAGASPKSEGSAARPTAAEPHRVVTGSPQAGQPARAVASQPQPPEPPSAPAASVVASSPATRVAMPAGAPPVASAVAPAVAGDVRSASAPWDDAPSEHLDAPPDLGNEASVSSGAQHVEAWESGPPPGFDDGWGDGAGAASEASTSSESASAAAVAAGAGFASASASASAPPVSPVSLARQLAELPPDPLSDRWAELVAQMQAQGLITALVRELAVQSQCVAQRQEGALSAWHLQVPRASLCGDMHKDRLTQALSQLLGCEVLLHVAQGAAVNTPAQRDLAAREARQHAAEALIEGDALVRGLLAQYPGARIVPGSVAPI
;
A
#
# COMPACT_ATOMS: atom_id res chain seq x y z
N VAL A 1 3.07 13.44 -22.15
CA VAL A 1 3.50 14.73 -22.76
C VAL A 1 2.44 15.21 -23.72
N ASP A 2 2.08 14.39 -24.70
CA ASP A 2 1.09 14.73 -25.73
C ASP A 2 -0.27 15.13 -25.16
N GLU A 3 -0.73 14.45 -24.11
CA GLU A 3 -1.98 14.78 -23.41
C GLU A 3 -1.97 16.19 -22.80
N ILE A 4 -0.85 16.64 -22.23
CA ILE A 4 -0.75 17.99 -21.65
C ILE A 4 -0.66 19.06 -22.72
N SER A 5 0.10 18.80 -23.79
CA SER A 5 0.16 19.71 -24.92
C SER A 5 -1.22 19.92 -25.54
N GLN A 6 -1.98 18.83 -25.74
CA GLN A 6 -3.37 18.91 -26.22
C GLN A 6 -4.28 19.65 -25.23
N LEU A 7 -4.12 19.41 -23.93
CA LEU A 7 -4.89 20.10 -22.89
C LEU A 7 -4.62 21.62 -22.91
N LEU A 8 -3.36 22.03 -23.09
CA LEU A 8 -2.96 23.44 -23.21
C LEU A 8 -3.46 24.09 -24.50
N GLU A 9 -3.45 23.37 -25.63
CA GLU A 9 -4.05 23.86 -26.88
C GLU A 9 -5.56 24.11 -26.72
N GLN A 10 -6.25 23.23 -25.99
CA GLN A 10 -7.65 23.42 -25.66
C GLN A 10 -7.88 24.54 -24.63
N ALA A 11 -6.88 24.88 -23.81
CA ALA A 11 -7.00 25.89 -22.77
C ALA A 11 -7.18 27.32 -23.33
N VAL A 12 -6.79 27.56 -24.59
CA VAL A 12 -6.92 28.85 -25.29
C VAL A 12 -8.38 29.20 -25.62
N TYR A 13 -9.29 28.23 -25.59
CA TYR A 13 -10.70 28.46 -25.88
C TYR A 13 -11.49 28.79 -24.62
N LYS A 14 -12.39 29.77 -24.75
CA LYS A 14 -13.33 30.17 -23.70
C LYS A 14 -14.20 28.99 -23.23
N PRO A 15 -14.63 28.97 -21.96
CA PRO A 15 -15.51 27.93 -21.43
C PRO A 15 -16.84 27.89 -22.18
N VAL A 16 -17.32 26.69 -22.48
CA VAL A 16 -18.63 26.46 -23.13
C VAL A 16 -19.77 26.67 -22.13
N VAL A 17 -19.55 26.30 -20.87
CA VAL A 17 -20.50 26.44 -19.76
C VAL A 17 -19.73 26.97 -18.54
N GLY A 18 -20.31 27.95 -17.84
CA GLY A 18 -19.73 28.53 -16.62
C GLY A 18 -18.80 29.72 -16.86
N ARG A 19 -18.35 30.32 -15.75
CA ARG A 19 -17.50 31.54 -15.76
C ARG A 19 -16.02 31.24 -15.98
N PHE A 20 -15.56 30.08 -15.51
CA PHE A 20 -14.16 29.67 -15.54
C PHE A 20 -14.01 28.29 -16.15
N LYS A 21 -12.89 28.08 -16.86
CA LYS A 21 -12.37 26.78 -17.25
C LYS A 21 -11.29 26.39 -16.25
N VAL A 22 -11.54 25.32 -15.50
CA VAL A 22 -10.64 24.87 -14.43
C VAL A 22 -9.96 23.56 -14.84
N TYR A 23 -8.65 23.53 -14.78
CA TYR A 23 -7.85 22.31 -14.94
C TYR A 23 -7.28 21.90 -13.60
N MET A 24 -7.61 20.68 -13.17
CA MET A 24 -7.03 20.06 -11.98
C MET A 24 -6.07 18.96 -12.41
N ILE A 25 -4.82 19.06 -11.98
CA ILE A 25 -3.77 18.09 -12.28
C ILE A 25 -3.30 17.54 -10.94
N ASP A 26 -3.61 16.28 -10.69
CA ASP A 26 -3.13 15.55 -9.53
C ASP A 26 -1.74 14.97 -9.79
N GLU A 27 -0.96 14.84 -8.73
CA GLU A 27 0.44 14.39 -8.76
C GLU A 27 1.29 15.05 -9.85
N VAL A 28 1.27 16.38 -9.91
CA VAL A 28 1.97 17.16 -10.95
C VAL A 28 3.47 16.87 -11.00
N HIS A 29 4.07 16.39 -9.90
CA HIS A 29 5.47 15.98 -9.85
C HIS A 29 5.81 14.78 -10.75
N MET A 30 4.82 14.02 -11.21
CA MET A 30 4.97 12.90 -12.14
C MET A 30 5.07 13.35 -13.60
N LEU A 31 4.89 14.65 -13.88
CA LEU A 31 5.00 15.18 -15.23
C LEU A 31 6.46 15.25 -15.72
N SER A 32 6.64 15.08 -17.02
CA SER A 32 7.95 15.25 -17.64
C SER A 32 8.37 16.73 -17.67
N ASN A 33 9.68 16.98 -17.71
CA ASN A 33 10.23 18.33 -17.88
C ASN A 33 9.72 19.02 -19.15
N THR A 34 9.47 18.27 -20.22
CA THR A 34 8.89 18.79 -21.46
C THR A 34 7.45 19.28 -21.27
N ALA A 35 6.64 18.55 -20.49
CA ALA A 35 5.28 18.97 -20.17
C ALA A 35 5.26 20.22 -19.29
N PHE A 36 6.16 20.32 -18.30
CA PHE A 36 6.31 21.53 -17.50
C PHE A 36 6.65 22.76 -18.35
N ASN A 37 7.60 22.63 -19.28
CA ASN A 37 7.98 23.73 -20.16
C ASN A 37 6.84 24.18 -21.09
N ALA A 38 5.99 23.25 -21.53
CA ALA A 38 4.79 23.59 -22.29
C ALA A 38 3.79 24.41 -21.45
N MET A 39 3.63 24.06 -20.18
CA MET A 39 2.73 24.76 -19.26
C MET A 39 3.23 26.16 -18.87
N LEU A 40 4.54 26.39 -18.81
CA LEU A 40 5.11 27.67 -18.37
C LEU A 40 4.57 28.87 -19.15
N LYS A 41 4.40 28.75 -20.47
CA LYS A 41 3.83 29.83 -21.30
C LYS A 41 2.42 30.22 -20.87
N THR A 42 1.62 29.23 -20.48
CA THR A 42 0.22 29.45 -20.08
C THR A 42 0.11 29.85 -18.61
N LEU A 43 1.07 29.44 -17.78
CA LEU A 43 1.16 29.83 -16.36
C LEU A 43 1.71 31.25 -16.17
N GLU A 44 2.51 31.76 -17.11
CA GLU A 44 3.01 33.14 -17.08
C GLU A 44 1.92 34.16 -17.40
N GLU A 45 1.13 33.89 -18.44
CA GLU A 45 0.05 34.76 -18.90
C GLU A 45 -1.25 33.95 -19.02
N PRO A 46 -1.86 33.53 -17.89
CA PRO A 46 -3.10 32.76 -17.94
C PRO A 46 -4.26 33.65 -18.41
N PRO A 47 -5.09 33.18 -19.36
CA PRO A 47 -6.34 33.86 -19.68
C PRO A 47 -7.22 34.06 -18.44
N ASP A 48 -7.97 35.17 -18.36
CA ASP A 48 -8.77 35.53 -17.17
C ASP A 48 -9.75 34.45 -16.73
N TYR A 49 -10.33 33.75 -17.72
CA TYR A 49 -11.29 32.67 -17.54
C TYR A 49 -10.64 31.31 -17.21
N LEU A 50 -9.31 31.19 -17.28
CA LEU A 50 -8.59 29.95 -17.04
C LEU A 50 -8.07 29.90 -15.59
N LYS A 51 -8.20 28.74 -14.96
CA LYS A 51 -7.63 28.46 -13.63
C LYS A 51 -6.96 27.10 -13.62
N PHE A 52 -5.75 27.02 -13.07
CA PHE A 52 -5.04 25.77 -12.82
C PHE A 52 -5.04 25.45 -11.32
N VAL A 53 -5.33 24.20 -10.99
CA VAL A 53 -5.20 23.63 -9.66
C VAL A 53 -4.22 22.47 -9.76
N LEU A 54 -3.05 22.64 -9.16
CA LEU A 54 -1.99 21.63 -9.17
C LEU A 54 -1.91 21.00 -7.79
N ALA A 55 -2.01 19.68 -7.72
CA ALA A 55 -1.81 18.91 -6.49
C ALA A 55 -0.53 18.06 -6.62
N THR A 56 0.18 17.92 -5.50
CA THR A 56 1.39 17.09 -5.41
C THR A 56 1.65 16.66 -3.98
N THR A 57 2.11 15.43 -3.79
CA THR A 57 2.67 14.98 -2.51
C THR A 57 4.13 15.40 -2.31
N ASP A 58 4.82 15.77 -3.39
CA ASP A 58 6.25 16.12 -3.37
C ASP A 58 6.50 17.43 -4.14
N PRO A 59 6.51 18.59 -3.44
CA PRO A 59 6.75 19.89 -4.09
C PRO A 59 8.21 20.06 -4.54
N GLN A 60 9.17 19.29 -4.00
CA GLN A 60 10.60 19.45 -4.34
C GLN A 60 10.92 18.93 -5.74
N LYS A 61 10.14 17.96 -6.23
CA LYS A 61 10.24 17.46 -7.60
C LYS A 61 9.63 18.40 -8.64
N VAL A 62 8.86 19.40 -8.21
CA VAL A 62 8.27 20.39 -9.12
C VAL A 62 9.28 21.50 -9.39
N PRO A 63 9.53 21.88 -10.66
CA PRO A 63 10.47 22.95 -10.98
C PRO A 63 10.10 24.27 -10.29
N VAL A 64 11.10 24.96 -9.75
CA VAL A 64 10.93 26.27 -9.06
C VAL A 64 10.29 27.32 -9.97
N THR A 65 10.47 27.19 -11.29
CA THR A 65 9.81 28.02 -12.30
C THR A 65 8.28 27.91 -12.27
N VAL A 66 7.74 26.73 -11.97
CA VAL A 66 6.29 26.53 -11.81
C VAL A 66 5.83 27.00 -10.43
N LEU A 67 6.57 26.65 -9.37
CA LEU A 67 6.24 27.02 -7.99
C LEU A 67 6.17 28.52 -7.76
N SER A 68 7.02 29.31 -8.45
CA SER A 68 7.04 30.78 -8.37
C SER A 68 5.85 31.45 -9.06
N ARG A 69 5.13 30.73 -9.94
CA ARG A 69 3.96 31.22 -10.68
C ARG A 69 2.64 30.73 -10.09
N CYS A 70 2.69 29.94 -9.02
CA CYS A 70 1.52 29.37 -8.36
C CYS A 70 1.39 29.88 -6.93
N LEU A 71 0.16 30.10 -6.47
CA LEU A 71 -0.13 30.29 -5.06
C LEU A 71 -0.06 28.93 -4.36
N GLN A 72 0.82 28.81 -3.38
CA GLN A 72 1.07 27.53 -2.70
C GLN A 72 0.20 27.41 -1.45
N PHE A 73 -0.59 26.34 -1.40
CA PHE A 73 -1.35 25.95 -0.22
C PHE A 73 -0.81 24.64 0.32
N ASN A 74 -0.10 24.70 1.46
CA ASN A 74 0.40 23.51 2.13
C ASN A 74 -0.68 22.97 3.08
N LEU A 75 -1.33 21.88 2.67
CA LEU A 75 -2.29 21.16 3.50
C LEU A 75 -1.53 20.29 4.50
N ARG A 76 -1.77 20.53 5.79
CA ARG A 76 -1.17 19.72 6.86
C ARG A 76 -2.02 18.48 7.14
N PRO A 77 -1.42 17.36 7.57
CA PRO A 77 -2.18 16.21 8.07
C PRO A 77 -3.14 16.63 9.17
N MET A 78 -4.34 16.05 9.17
CA MET A 78 -5.36 16.34 10.18
C MET A 78 -4.96 15.75 11.53
N ALA A 79 -5.26 16.47 12.62
CA ALA A 79 -5.11 15.91 13.96
C ALA A 79 -6.07 14.73 14.17
N ALA A 80 -5.63 13.70 14.89
CA ALA A 80 -6.43 12.50 15.11
C ALA A 80 -7.79 12.81 15.78
N GLN A 81 -7.85 13.79 16.70
CA GLN A 81 -9.12 14.19 17.30
C GLN A 81 -10.08 14.82 16.27
N THR A 82 -9.56 15.58 15.30
CA THR A 82 -10.38 16.17 14.23
C THR A 82 -10.94 15.10 13.31
N VAL A 83 -10.13 14.10 12.96
CA VAL A 83 -10.57 12.94 12.16
C VAL A 83 -11.64 12.15 12.91
N GLN A 84 -11.42 11.87 14.20
CA GLN A 84 -12.38 11.17 15.06
C GLN A 84 -13.73 11.89 15.12
N LEU A 85 -13.70 13.22 15.34
CA LEU A 85 -14.91 14.03 15.43
C LEU A 85 -15.66 14.06 14.09
N HIS A 86 -14.94 14.13 12.97
CA HIS A 86 -15.58 14.09 11.66
C HIS A 86 -16.18 12.72 11.35
N LEU A 87 -15.48 11.62 11.69
CA LEU A 87 -16.04 10.27 11.54
C LEU A 87 -17.33 10.10 12.36
N ALA A 88 -17.36 10.56 13.61
CA ALA A 88 -18.56 10.51 14.46
C ALA A 88 -19.74 11.22 13.78
N GLN A 89 -19.52 12.44 13.27
CA GLN A 89 -20.55 13.20 12.58
C GLN A 89 -21.11 12.50 11.34
N VAL A 90 -20.23 11.89 10.53
CA VAL A 90 -20.65 11.15 9.32
C VAL A 90 -21.48 9.93 9.71
N LEU A 91 -21.02 9.15 10.69
CA LEU A 91 -21.70 7.93 11.14
C LEU A 91 -23.04 8.22 11.82
N ASP A 92 -23.13 9.31 12.58
CA ASP A 92 -24.38 9.79 13.17
C ASP A 92 -25.40 10.15 12.09
N HIS A 93 -24.96 10.82 11.01
CA HIS A 93 -25.82 11.17 9.88
C HIS A 93 -26.28 9.95 9.08
N GLU A 94 -25.44 8.92 8.98
CA GLU A 94 -25.77 7.65 8.31
C GLU A 94 -26.55 6.68 9.21
N GLY A 95 -26.70 6.99 10.51
CA GLY A 95 -27.41 6.14 11.47
C GLY A 95 -26.67 4.85 11.84
N ILE A 96 -25.33 4.87 11.77
CA ILE A 96 -24.48 3.71 12.04
C ILE A 96 -24.03 3.75 13.51
N ALA A 97 -24.36 2.68 14.25
CA ALA A 97 -23.92 2.54 15.64
C ALA A 97 -22.39 2.39 15.71
N HIS A 98 -21.75 3.16 16.59
CA HIS A 98 -20.29 3.20 16.70
C HIS A 98 -19.82 3.40 18.15
N ASP A 99 -18.67 2.81 18.46
CA ASP A 99 -17.98 2.97 19.73
C ASP A 99 -16.94 4.10 19.65
N PRO A 100 -16.78 4.94 20.69
CA PRO A 100 -15.77 6.01 20.71
C PRO A 100 -14.33 5.45 20.63
N GLY A 101 -14.11 4.24 21.17
CA GLY A 101 -12.83 3.55 21.07
C GLY A 101 -12.48 3.11 19.65
N ALA A 102 -13.46 2.61 18.89
CA ALA A 102 -13.30 2.25 17.48
C ALA A 102 -12.88 3.47 16.63
N LEU A 103 -13.56 4.61 16.81
CA LEU A 103 -13.24 5.84 16.07
C LEU A 103 -11.84 6.34 16.36
N ARG A 104 -11.39 6.22 17.61
CA ARG A 104 -10.04 6.59 18.02
C ARG A 104 -8.97 5.71 17.37
N LEU A 105 -9.22 4.40 17.23
CA LEU A 105 -8.34 3.48 16.52
C LEU A 105 -8.25 3.83 15.03
N LEU A 106 -9.39 4.03 14.37
CA LEU A 106 -9.45 4.41 12.95
C LEU A 106 -8.77 5.74 12.68
N ALA A 107 -9.01 6.75 13.51
CA ALA A 107 -8.40 8.07 13.37
C ALA A 107 -6.86 8.02 13.52
N ARG A 108 -6.34 7.15 14.40
CA ARG A 108 -4.89 6.91 14.54
C ARG A 108 -4.34 6.14 13.32
N ALA A 109 -5.04 5.10 12.88
CA ALA A 109 -4.63 4.28 11.74
C ALA A 109 -4.58 5.08 10.43
N ALA A 110 -5.45 6.08 10.27
CA ALA A 110 -5.53 6.94 9.10
C ALA A 110 -4.36 7.94 8.95
N ARG A 111 -3.49 8.09 9.96
CA ARG A 111 -2.28 8.94 9.91
C ARG A 111 -2.53 10.37 9.41
N GLY A 112 -3.70 10.93 9.74
CA GLY A 112 -4.11 12.31 9.38
C GLY A 112 -4.71 12.47 7.98
N SER A 113 -4.96 11.38 7.25
CA SER A 113 -5.67 11.35 5.98
C SER A 113 -7.16 11.05 6.19
N MET A 114 -8.03 12.01 5.87
CA MET A 114 -9.49 11.78 6.00
C MET A 114 -10.00 10.72 5.02
N ARG A 115 -9.38 10.63 3.83
CA ARG A 115 -9.71 9.60 2.83
C ARG A 115 -9.46 8.20 3.37
N ASP A 116 -8.31 7.99 3.99
CA ASP A 116 -7.96 6.69 4.57
C ASP A 116 -8.83 6.40 5.79
N ALA A 117 -9.14 7.40 6.61
CA ALA A 117 -10.06 7.26 7.74
C ALA A 117 -11.45 6.77 7.30
N MET A 118 -12.04 7.37 6.26
CA MET A 118 -13.34 6.93 5.73
C MET A 118 -13.24 5.52 5.11
N SER A 119 -12.19 5.27 4.33
CA SER A 119 -11.97 3.96 3.71
C SER A 119 -11.83 2.83 4.74
N LEU A 120 -11.13 3.10 5.84
CA LEU A 120 -10.99 2.17 6.97
C LEU A 120 -12.30 2.02 7.75
N ALA A 121 -13.08 3.10 7.90
CA ALA A 121 -14.40 3.03 8.53
C ALA A 121 -15.36 2.14 7.72
N ASP A 122 -15.41 2.29 6.39
CA ASP A 122 -16.21 1.43 5.50
C ASP A 122 -15.83 -0.04 5.63
N GLN A 123 -14.53 -0.33 5.65
CA GLN A 123 -14.03 -1.69 5.87
C GLN A 123 -14.43 -2.23 7.25
N ALA A 124 -14.36 -1.39 8.29
CA ALA A 124 -14.75 -1.75 9.64
C ALA A 124 -16.25 -2.03 9.76
N ILE A 125 -17.10 -1.26 9.07
CA ILE A 125 -18.54 -1.47 9.02
C ILE A 125 -18.86 -2.81 8.34
N ALA A 126 -18.22 -3.08 7.21
CA ALA A 126 -18.39 -4.34 6.48
C ALA A 126 -17.92 -5.55 7.32
N PHE A 127 -16.81 -5.41 8.04
CA PHE A 127 -16.27 -6.45 8.91
C PHE A 127 -17.12 -6.68 10.17
N GLY A 128 -17.60 -5.59 10.80
CA GLY A 128 -18.39 -5.60 12.04
C GLY A 128 -19.89 -5.87 11.86
N GLY A 129 -20.34 -6.24 10.66
CA GLY A 129 -21.74 -6.59 10.40
C GLY A 129 -22.70 -5.41 10.49
N GLY A 130 -22.25 -4.19 10.15
CA GLY A 130 -23.07 -2.98 10.15
C GLY A 130 -22.94 -2.10 11.40
N ALA A 131 -22.07 -2.45 12.35
CA ALA A 131 -21.74 -1.63 13.50
C ALA A 131 -20.22 -1.50 13.69
N LEU A 132 -19.80 -0.35 14.20
CA LEU A 132 -18.39 -0.04 14.48
C LEU A 132 -18.05 -0.33 15.94
N GLN A 133 -17.70 -1.58 16.21
CA GLN A 133 -17.28 -2.04 17.53
C GLN A 133 -15.76 -2.02 17.69
N GLU A 134 -15.28 -1.63 18.88
CA GLU A 134 -13.82 -1.49 19.11
C GLU A 134 -13.05 -2.79 18.84
N ASP A 135 -13.53 -3.93 19.34
CA ASP A 135 -12.86 -5.23 19.20
C ASP A 135 -12.78 -5.67 17.73
N ALA A 136 -13.85 -5.45 16.96
CA ALA A 136 -13.91 -5.77 15.54
C ALA A 136 -12.91 -4.92 14.74
N VAL A 137 -12.83 -3.62 15.02
CA VAL A 137 -11.88 -2.70 14.40
C VAL A 137 -10.44 -3.06 14.74
N ARG A 138 -10.17 -3.42 16.00
CA ARG A 138 -8.85 -3.85 16.46
C ARG A 138 -8.38 -5.09 15.72
N HIS A 139 -9.26 -6.08 15.57
CA HIS A 139 -8.99 -7.29 14.80
C HIS A 139 -8.77 -6.99 13.31
N MET A 140 -9.61 -6.14 12.70
CA MET A 140 -9.49 -5.76 11.29
C MET A 140 -8.16 -5.05 10.98
N LEU A 141 -7.75 -4.10 11.82
CA LEU A 141 -6.51 -3.35 11.62
C LEU A 141 -5.26 -4.22 11.82
N GLY A 142 -5.40 -5.45 12.33
CA GLY A 142 -4.28 -6.27 12.76
C GLY A 142 -3.43 -5.57 13.83
N SER A 143 -3.99 -4.54 14.46
CA SER A 143 -3.36 -3.83 15.57
C SER A 143 -3.29 -4.80 16.73
N VAL A 144 -2.10 -4.97 17.27
CA VAL A 144 -1.88 -5.95 18.32
C VAL A 144 -2.72 -5.53 19.52
N ASP A 145 -3.49 -6.46 20.10
CA ASP A 145 -4.13 -6.18 21.38
C ASP A 145 -3.05 -5.68 22.34
N ARG A 146 -3.31 -4.54 22.98
CA ARG A 146 -2.38 -3.87 23.90
C ARG A 146 -1.86 -4.85 24.95
N GLN A 147 -2.66 -5.86 25.28
CA GLN A 147 -2.27 -6.98 26.12
C GLN A 147 -1.01 -7.71 25.65
N HIS A 148 -0.78 -7.92 24.35
CA HIS A 148 0.44 -8.58 23.89
C HIS A 148 1.65 -7.65 24.00
N VAL A 149 1.51 -6.36 23.69
CA VAL A 149 2.58 -5.37 23.90
C VAL A 149 2.96 -5.31 25.39
N GLN A 150 1.95 -5.26 26.26
CA GLN A 150 2.13 -5.34 27.71
C GLN A 150 2.85 -6.64 28.12
N ARG A 151 2.37 -7.81 27.68
CA ARG A 151 3.01 -9.11 28.00
C ARG A 151 4.46 -9.17 27.53
N ILE A 152 4.77 -8.63 26.34
CA ILE A 152 6.14 -8.57 25.82
C ILE A 152 6.99 -7.67 26.71
N ILE A 153 6.52 -6.47 27.05
CA ILE A 153 7.24 -5.55 27.94
C ILE A 153 7.46 -6.17 29.31
N GLU A 154 6.44 -6.82 29.90
CA GLU A 154 6.54 -7.52 31.18
C GLU A 154 7.53 -8.68 31.12
N ALA A 155 7.50 -9.50 30.07
CA ALA A 155 8.44 -10.61 29.89
C ALA A 155 9.88 -10.11 29.73
N VAL A 156 10.10 -9.06 28.93
CA VAL A 156 11.42 -8.43 28.78
C VAL A 156 11.89 -7.82 30.09
N ALA A 157 11.01 -7.09 30.78
CA ALA A 157 11.29 -6.48 32.09
C ALA A 157 11.53 -7.53 33.18
N ALA A 158 10.94 -8.72 33.10
CA ALA A 158 11.21 -9.85 33.99
C ALA A 158 12.51 -10.59 33.61
N GLY A 159 12.96 -10.49 32.36
CA GLY A 159 14.04 -11.34 31.83
C GLY A 159 13.56 -12.75 31.48
N ASP A 160 12.25 -12.92 31.27
CA ASP A 160 11.62 -14.21 31.00
C ASP A 160 11.63 -14.52 29.50
N GLY A 161 12.66 -15.26 29.07
CA GLY A 161 12.77 -15.73 27.70
C GLY A 161 11.68 -16.70 27.28
N ALA A 162 11.18 -17.54 28.19
CA ALA A 162 10.14 -18.52 27.87
C ALA A 162 8.78 -17.82 27.67
N GLY A 163 8.44 -16.89 28.55
CA GLY A 163 7.26 -16.04 28.42
C GLY A 163 7.30 -15.17 27.16
N LEU A 164 8.49 -14.68 26.77
CA LEU A 164 8.65 -13.91 25.55
C LEU A 164 8.42 -14.75 24.28
N VAL A 165 8.97 -15.97 24.20
CA VAL A 165 8.73 -16.89 23.09
C VAL A 165 7.23 -17.21 22.99
N ALA A 166 6.59 -17.53 24.13
CA ALA A 166 5.16 -17.82 24.18
C ALA A 166 4.31 -16.63 23.71
N ALA A 167 4.71 -15.40 24.04
CA ALA A 167 4.02 -14.20 23.56
C ALA A 167 4.13 -14.04 22.04
N VAL A 168 5.29 -14.34 21.45
CA VAL A 168 5.49 -14.31 19.98
C VAL A 168 4.72 -15.43 19.28
N ASP A 169 4.70 -16.63 19.84
CA ASP A 169 3.88 -17.74 19.33
C ASP A 169 2.40 -17.38 19.31
N ALA A 170 1.88 -16.76 20.37
CA ALA A 170 0.50 -16.29 20.43
C ALA A 170 0.18 -15.25 19.35
N LEU A 171 1.11 -14.33 19.05
CA LEU A 171 0.95 -13.38 17.94
C LEU A 171 0.85 -14.09 16.59
N ARG A 172 1.67 -15.13 16.39
CA ARG A 172 1.66 -15.94 15.16
C ARG A 172 0.34 -16.70 15.00
N GLU A 173 -0.17 -17.30 16.07
CA GLU A 173 -1.45 -18.03 16.05
C GLU A 173 -2.63 -17.12 15.68
N LEU A 174 -2.58 -15.86 16.10
CA LEU A 174 -3.59 -14.85 15.78
C LEU A 174 -3.36 -14.19 14.40
N GLY A 175 -2.27 -14.52 13.70
CA GLY A 175 -1.94 -13.92 12.41
C GLY A 175 -1.59 -12.43 12.47
N LEU A 176 -1.11 -11.95 13.63
CA LEU A 176 -0.75 -10.55 13.83
C LEU A 176 0.61 -10.24 13.18
N SER A 177 0.72 -9.07 12.56
CA SER A 177 1.92 -8.70 11.81
C SER A 177 3.11 -8.36 12.72
N ALA A 178 4.31 -8.81 12.35
CA ALA A 178 5.53 -8.47 13.09
C ALA A 178 5.83 -6.97 13.04
N SER A 179 5.65 -6.34 11.87
CA SER A 179 5.85 -4.90 11.69
C SER A 179 4.90 -4.08 12.56
N GLY A 180 3.61 -4.44 12.60
CA GLY A 180 2.61 -3.79 13.47
C GLY A 180 2.94 -3.98 14.95
N THR A 181 3.36 -5.18 15.36
CA THR A 181 3.80 -5.45 16.73
C THR A 181 4.95 -4.52 17.15
N LEU A 182 5.94 -4.30 16.28
CA LEU A 182 7.04 -3.39 16.55
C LEU A 182 6.63 -1.91 16.55
N GLU A 183 5.68 -1.52 15.69
CA GLU A 183 5.08 -0.18 15.74
C GLU A 183 4.40 0.06 17.09
N ASP A 184 3.58 -0.89 17.55
CA ASP A 184 2.85 -0.80 18.80
C ASP A 184 3.78 -0.84 20.03
N LEU A 185 4.83 -1.67 19.99
CA LEU A 185 5.90 -1.67 21.00
C LEU A 185 6.64 -0.33 21.06
N ALA A 186 7.03 0.23 19.92
CA ALA A 186 7.71 1.53 19.86
C ALA A 186 6.81 2.65 20.40
N ALA A 187 5.52 2.64 20.05
CA ALA A 187 4.55 3.60 20.58
C ALA A 187 4.36 3.44 22.11
N GLY A 188 4.29 2.21 22.61
CA GLY A 188 4.20 1.93 24.05
C GLY A 188 5.43 2.41 24.82
N LEU A 189 6.63 2.08 24.34
CA LEU A 189 7.90 2.51 24.93
C LEU A 189 8.07 4.04 24.90
N GLN A 190 7.63 4.70 23.83
CA GLN A 190 7.63 6.17 23.76
C GLN A 190 6.73 6.78 24.84
N ARG A 191 5.54 6.23 25.08
CA ARG A 191 4.66 6.69 26.16
C ARG A 191 5.29 6.46 27.54
N MET A 192 5.87 5.28 27.77
CA MET A 192 6.60 4.99 29.01
C MET A 192 7.74 5.99 29.24
N ALA A 193 8.52 6.32 28.20
CA ALA A 193 9.57 7.31 28.28
C ALA A 193 9.06 8.72 28.64
N VAL A 194 7.91 9.13 28.09
CA VAL A 194 7.29 10.41 28.45
C VAL A 194 6.84 10.41 29.92
N VAL A 195 6.21 9.33 30.39
CA VAL A 195 5.82 9.16 31.80
C VAL A 195 7.03 9.26 32.72
N GLN A 196 8.15 8.60 32.37
CA GLN A 196 9.38 8.61 33.16
C GLN A 196 10.04 10.01 33.18
N ALA A 197 10.10 10.70 32.03
CA ALA A 197 10.81 11.96 31.89
C ALA A 197 10.01 13.17 32.41
N VAL A 198 8.68 13.17 32.21
CA VAL A 198 7.80 14.29 32.58
C VAL A 198 6.50 13.79 33.23
N PRO A 199 6.55 13.27 34.48
CA PRO A 199 5.37 12.69 35.15
C PRO A 199 4.17 13.64 35.26
N ALA A 200 4.43 14.95 35.40
CA ALA A 200 3.39 15.97 35.52
C ALA A 200 2.62 16.24 34.22
N MET A 201 3.25 16.10 33.04
CA MET A 201 2.55 16.26 31.76
C MET A 201 1.82 14.98 31.35
N ALA A 202 2.37 13.81 31.70
CA ALA A 202 1.68 12.55 31.49
C ALA A 202 0.32 12.54 32.20
N GLN A 203 0.23 13.06 33.43
CA GLN A 203 -1.04 13.14 34.17
C GLN A 203 -2.05 14.14 33.60
N ALA A 204 -1.59 15.18 32.87
CA ALA A 204 -2.46 16.25 32.37
C ALA A 204 -3.02 15.99 30.95
N VAL A 205 -2.39 15.11 30.17
CA VAL A 205 -2.77 14.83 28.78
C VAL A 205 -3.75 13.64 28.67
N ASP A 206 -3.92 12.88 29.76
CA ASP A 206 -4.36 11.49 29.69
C ASP A 206 -5.73 11.15 30.30
N ASP A 207 -6.49 12.10 30.85
CA ASP A 207 -7.85 11.83 31.39
C ASP A 207 -8.83 11.31 30.31
N THR A 208 -8.50 11.48 29.03
CA THR A 208 -9.30 11.01 27.89
C THR A 208 -8.80 9.69 27.27
N ASP A 209 -7.60 9.22 27.64
CA ASP A 209 -7.03 7.96 27.14
C ASP A 209 -7.12 6.86 28.22
N PRO A 210 -8.06 5.89 28.13
CA PRO A 210 -8.17 4.80 29.11
C PRO A 210 -6.89 3.96 29.24
N ASP A 211 -5.98 4.07 28.27
CA ASP A 211 -4.74 3.30 28.22
C ASP A 211 -3.58 3.96 28.97
N ALA A 212 -3.73 5.21 29.38
CA ALA A 212 -2.70 5.97 30.09
C ALA A 212 -2.28 5.32 31.42
N GLN A 213 -3.25 4.72 32.12
CA GLN A 213 -3.00 4.02 33.38
C GLN A 213 -2.08 2.82 33.17
N THR A 214 -2.28 2.05 32.09
CA THR A 214 -1.43 0.90 31.75
C THR A 214 0.02 1.33 31.56
N TRP A 215 0.27 2.37 30.77
CA TRP A 215 1.64 2.86 30.54
C TRP A 215 2.28 3.44 31.79
N THR A 216 1.48 4.07 32.65
CA THR A 216 1.94 4.55 33.96
C THR A 216 2.38 3.41 34.88
N GLN A 217 1.69 2.26 34.82
CA GLN A 217 2.04 1.06 35.57
C GLN A 217 3.25 0.31 35.00
N LEU A 218 3.42 0.30 33.66
CA LEU A 218 4.54 -0.36 32.99
C LEU A 218 5.83 0.46 33.03
N ALA A 219 5.74 1.80 32.99
CA ALA A 219 6.88 2.71 33.03
C ALA A 219 7.94 2.39 34.09
N PRO A 220 7.60 2.07 35.36
CA PRO A 220 8.61 1.74 36.37
C PRO A 220 9.26 0.35 36.21
N LEU A 221 8.74 -0.53 35.34
CA LEU A 221 9.28 -1.89 35.16
C LEU A 221 10.60 -1.91 34.38
N LEU A 222 10.87 -0.88 33.58
CA LEU A 222 12.10 -0.71 32.82
C LEU A 222 12.85 0.53 33.29
N ALA A 223 14.17 0.48 33.33
CA ALA A 223 14.97 1.69 33.56
C ALA A 223 14.79 2.69 32.40
N GLN A 224 15.03 3.97 32.66
CA GLN A 224 14.90 5.02 31.64
C GLN A 224 15.83 4.78 30.44
N ASP A 225 17.07 4.38 30.71
CA ASP A 225 18.06 4.06 29.67
C ASP A 225 17.65 2.83 28.84
N GLU A 226 17.11 1.79 29.50
CA GLU A 226 16.60 0.59 28.84
C GLU A 226 15.39 0.90 27.96
N THR A 227 14.49 1.76 28.44
CA THR A 227 13.29 2.18 27.70
C THR A 227 13.69 2.90 26.40
N GLN A 228 14.68 3.80 26.45
CA GLN A 228 15.23 4.47 25.27
C GLN A 228 15.95 3.50 24.33
N LEU A 229 16.76 2.59 24.88
CA LEU A 229 17.47 1.57 24.09
C LEU A 229 16.48 0.67 23.35
N PHE A 230 15.48 0.14 24.03
CA PHE A 230 14.49 -0.76 23.43
C PHE A 230 13.65 -0.04 22.39
N TYR A 231 13.29 1.22 22.63
CA TYR A 231 12.62 2.04 21.62
C TYR A 231 13.46 2.14 20.33
N SER A 232 14.76 2.43 20.47
CA SER A 232 15.67 2.51 19.32
C SER A 232 15.81 1.16 18.59
N LEU A 233 15.86 0.05 19.32
CA LEU A 233 15.95 -1.30 18.76
C LEU A 233 14.66 -1.71 18.03
N CYS A 234 13.48 -1.33 18.54
CA CYS A 234 12.22 -1.54 17.85
C CYS A 234 12.16 -0.76 16.53
N LEU A 235 12.59 0.51 16.51
CA LEU A 235 12.64 1.31 15.29
C LEU A 235 13.61 0.73 14.25
N GLN A 236 14.82 0.40 14.66
CA GLN A 236 15.84 -0.18 13.77
C GLN A 236 15.39 -1.54 13.24
N GLY A 237 14.85 -2.36 14.12
CA GLY A 237 14.46 -3.72 13.79
C GLY A 237 13.28 -3.82 12.82
N ARG A 238 12.46 -2.77 12.67
CA ARG A 238 11.46 -2.70 11.60
C ARG A 238 12.08 -2.72 10.20
N ALA A 239 13.23 -2.08 10.02
CA ALA A 239 13.97 -2.15 8.76
C ALA A 239 14.64 -3.53 8.57
N GLU A 240 15.08 -4.16 9.67
CA GLU A 240 15.69 -5.50 9.66
C GLU A 240 14.68 -6.63 9.36
N LEU A 241 13.39 -6.44 9.66
CA LEU A 241 12.35 -7.44 9.38
C LEU A 241 12.30 -7.87 7.91
N ALA A 242 12.51 -6.94 6.98
CA ALA A 242 12.51 -7.24 5.54
C ALA A 242 13.72 -8.07 5.09
N LEU A 243 14.76 -8.16 5.92
CA LEU A 243 15.97 -8.95 5.66
C LEU A 243 15.94 -10.32 6.37
N ALA A 244 14.99 -10.53 7.27
CA ALA A 244 14.83 -11.79 8.00
C ALA A 244 14.30 -12.90 7.07
N PRO A 245 14.61 -14.18 7.36
CA PRO A 245 14.12 -15.31 6.56
C PRO A 245 12.59 -15.43 6.56
N ASP A 246 11.96 -15.05 7.67
CA ASP A 246 10.52 -14.95 7.85
C ASP A 246 10.21 -13.96 8.98
N GLU A 247 8.97 -13.45 9.02
CA GLU A 247 8.53 -12.43 9.99
C GLU A 247 8.61 -12.91 11.44
N TYR A 248 8.29 -14.18 11.69
CA TYR A 248 8.29 -14.77 13.03
C TYR A 248 9.73 -14.83 13.57
N SER A 249 10.66 -15.38 12.80
CA SER A 249 12.08 -15.46 13.19
C SER A 249 12.69 -14.07 13.36
N GLY A 250 12.33 -13.11 12.49
CA GLY A 250 12.78 -11.73 12.57
C GLY A 250 12.33 -11.05 13.87
N LEU A 251 11.04 -11.15 14.20
CA LEU A 251 10.48 -10.60 15.44
C LEU A 251 11.10 -11.28 16.67
N LEU A 252 11.18 -12.61 16.68
CA LEU A 252 11.72 -13.35 17.81
C LEU A 252 13.19 -12.98 18.07
N MET A 253 14.02 -12.91 17.03
CA MET A 253 15.44 -12.55 17.18
C MET A 253 15.63 -11.12 17.68
N LEU A 254 14.79 -10.19 17.26
CA LEU A 254 14.80 -8.82 17.75
C LEU A 254 14.41 -8.77 19.23
N LEU A 255 13.33 -9.45 19.63
CA LEU A 255 12.87 -9.46 21.01
C LEU A 255 13.86 -10.19 21.95
N LEU A 256 14.49 -11.28 21.50
CA LEU A 256 15.60 -11.92 22.22
C LEU A 256 16.82 -10.99 22.36
N ARG A 257 17.07 -10.13 21.38
CA ARG A 257 18.11 -9.09 21.47
C ARG A 257 17.79 -8.08 22.59
N LEU A 258 16.53 -7.73 22.82
CA LEU A 258 16.13 -6.87 23.94
C LEU A 258 16.49 -7.52 25.29
N LEU A 259 16.20 -8.82 25.45
CA LEU A 259 16.57 -9.58 26.66
C LEU A 259 18.07 -9.62 26.92
N ALA A 260 18.90 -9.70 25.87
CA ALA A 260 20.34 -9.76 26.00
C ALA A 260 20.96 -8.47 26.59
N PHE A 261 20.26 -7.33 26.48
CA PHE A 261 20.69 -6.06 27.04
C PHE A 261 20.27 -5.84 28.50
N LYS A 262 19.51 -6.76 29.10
CA LYS A 262 19.13 -6.67 30.51
C LYS A 262 20.34 -6.97 31.40
N PRO A 263 20.81 -6.02 32.25
CA PRO A 263 21.93 -6.24 33.14
C PRO A 263 21.51 -7.20 34.26
N GLY A 264 21.81 -8.50 34.12
CA GLY A 264 21.68 -9.48 35.21
C GLY A 264 21.18 -10.89 34.84
N GLY A 265 20.75 -11.16 33.61
CA GLY A 265 20.29 -12.48 33.18
C GLY A 265 21.42 -13.31 32.54
N GLY A 266 22.31 -13.89 33.34
CA GLY A 266 23.56 -14.49 32.86
C GLY A 266 23.44 -15.77 32.02
N ALA A 267 24.19 -15.80 30.91
CA ALA A 267 25.06 -16.91 30.53
C ALA A 267 26.44 -16.31 30.17
N GLY A 268 27.49 -16.79 30.83
CA GLY A 268 28.72 -16.03 31.06
C GLY A 268 29.58 -15.75 29.82
N ALA A 269 30.08 -14.52 29.76
CA ALA A 269 31.47 -14.18 29.45
C ALA A 269 31.62 -12.66 29.62
N SER A 270 32.13 -12.22 30.77
CA SER A 270 32.74 -10.90 30.84
C SER A 270 34.07 -10.97 30.09
N PRO A 271 34.29 -10.27 28.97
CA PRO A 271 35.66 -10.01 28.55
C PRO A 271 36.19 -8.97 29.53
N LYS A 272 37.04 -9.40 30.47
CA LYS A 272 37.96 -8.47 31.14
C LYS A 272 38.85 -7.88 30.04
N SER A 273 38.45 -6.73 29.53
CA SER A 273 39.33 -5.81 28.82
C SER A 273 39.82 -4.79 29.84
N GLU A 274 40.80 -5.19 30.66
CA GLU A 274 41.63 -4.25 31.39
C GLU A 274 42.58 -3.58 30.37
N GLY A 275 42.09 -2.53 29.72
CA GLY A 275 42.90 -1.60 28.95
C GLY A 275 43.45 -0.50 29.85
N SER A 276 44.33 -0.82 30.79
CA SER A 276 45.11 0.20 31.51
C SER A 276 46.48 0.35 30.84
N ALA A 277 46.66 1.51 30.22
CA ALA A 277 47.92 1.96 29.66
C ALA A 277 49.01 2.00 30.73
N ALA A 278 50.07 1.21 30.55
CA ALA A 278 51.37 1.47 31.14
C ALA A 278 52.50 0.89 30.28
N ARG A 279 53.46 1.77 30.01
CA ARG A 279 54.62 1.70 29.12
C ARG A 279 55.61 0.60 29.55
N PRO A 280 56.31 -0.09 28.62
CA PRO A 280 57.27 -1.12 28.96
C PRO A 280 58.61 -0.50 29.37
N THR A 281 59.20 -0.99 30.47
CA THR A 281 60.62 -0.79 30.76
C THR A 281 61.25 -2.15 30.99
N ALA A 282 62.29 -2.44 30.21
CA ALA A 282 63.07 -3.66 30.26
C ALA A 282 64.00 -3.68 31.48
N ALA A 283 64.24 -4.86 32.05
CA ALA A 283 65.57 -5.49 32.20
C ALA A 283 65.63 -6.47 33.39
N GLU A 284 65.84 -7.73 33.03
CA GLU A 284 66.81 -8.68 33.57
C GLU A 284 66.65 -9.42 34.93
N PRO A 285 67.26 -10.62 35.04
CA PRO A 285 66.74 -11.76 35.79
C PRO A 285 67.63 -12.17 36.98
N HIS A 286 67.08 -12.90 37.96
CA HIS A 286 67.78 -14.07 38.54
C HIS A 286 66.98 -14.89 39.58
N ARG A 287 67.11 -16.23 39.43
CA ARG A 287 67.38 -17.27 40.46
C ARG A 287 66.15 -17.80 41.24
N VAL A 288 65.59 -18.94 40.85
CA VAL A 288 65.96 -20.35 41.18
C VAL A 288 65.94 -20.67 42.68
N VAL A 289 65.08 -21.62 43.08
CA VAL A 289 65.25 -22.72 44.08
C VAL A 289 63.89 -23.45 44.20
N THR A 290 63.68 -24.53 43.43
CA THR A 290 63.72 -25.97 43.80
C THR A 290 62.53 -26.50 44.61
N GLY A 291 61.85 -27.50 44.06
CA GLY A 291 60.99 -28.42 44.82
C GLY A 291 59.93 -29.18 43.99
N SER A 292 60.35 -30.17 43.20
CA SER A 292 59.49 -31.31 42.77
C SER A 292 60.09 -32.59 43.40
N PRO A 293 59.51 -33.80 43.30
CA PRO A 293 58.15 -34.23 42.89
C PRO A 293 57.56 -35.32 43.83
N GLN A 294 56.30 -35.74 43.65
CA GLN A 294 56.02 -37.19 43.60
C GLN A 294 54.74 -37.53 42.83
N ALA A 295 54.93 -38.36 41.82
CA ALA A 295 53.92 -38.99 40.99
C ALA A 295 53.56 -40.39 41.55
N GLY A 296 52.36 -40.85 41.24
CA GLY A 296 51.92 -42.24 41.46
C GLY A 296 50.53 -42.50 40.88
N GLN A 297 50.44 -42.79 39.59
CA GLN A 297 49.33 -43.54 38.94
C GLN A 297 49.70 -45.05 38.95
N PRO A 298 48.88 -45.97 38.38
CA PRO A 298 47.45 -46.25 38.52
C PRO A 298 47.21 -47.75 38.89
N ALA A 299 45.97 -48.15 39.22
CA ALA A 299 45.55 -49.56 39.17
C ALA A 299 44.05 -49.69 38.86
N ARG A 300 43.71 -50.82 38.24
CA ARG A 300 42.64 -51.04 37.26
C ARG A 300 41.45 -51.84 37.82
N ALA A 301 40.25 -51.45 37.37
CA ALA A 301 39.01 -52.19 37.09
C ALA A 301 38.42 -53.20 38.09
N VAL A 302 37.13 -52.98 38.42
CA VAL A 302 36.11 -54.04 38.49
C VAL A 302 34.85 -53.56 37.77
N ALA A 303 34.31 -54.43 36.93
CA ALA A 303 33.15 -54.20 36.07
C ALA A 303 31.82 -54.28 36.83
N SER A 304 30.82 -53.52 36.38
CA SER A 304 29.40 -53.76 36.69
C SER A 304 28.57 -53.33 35.48
N GLN A 305 27.82 -54.28 34.92
CA GLN A 305 26.87 -54.05 33.82
C GLN A 305 25.51 -53.54 34.34
N PRO A 306 24.69 -52.93 33.47
CA PRO A 306 23.57 -52.06 33.83
C PRO A 306 22.21 -52.78 33.92
N GLN A 307 21.33 -52.29 34.81
CA GLN A 307 19.88 -52.61 34.82
C GLN A 307 19.07 -51.43 34.26
N PRO A 308 18.04 -51.68 33.42
CA PRO A 308 17.16 -50.65 32.87
C PRO A 308 16.04 -50.22 33.86
N PRO A 309 15.58 -48.96 33.82
CA PRO A 309 14.52 -48.47 34.70
C PRO A 309 13.09 -48.77 34.21
N GLU A 310 12.24 -49.15 35.15
CA GLU A 310 10.78 -49.31 35.06
C GLU A 310 10.03 -47.96 35.01
N PRO A 311 8.89 -47.86 34.31
CA PRO A 311 8.04 -46.66 34.28
C PRO A 311 6.96 -46.66 35.38
N PRO A 312 6.55 -45.48 35.92
CA PRO A 312 5.40 -45.39 36.82
C PRO A 312 4.07 -45.10 36.08
N SER A 313 3.10 -46.00 36.32
CA SER A 313 1.69 -45.80 36.71
C SER A 313 0.80 -44.78 35.98
N ALA A 314 -0.22 -45.30 35.29
CA ALA A 314 -1.48 -44.61 34.97
C ALA A 314 -2.58 -44.97 35.99
N PRO A 315 -3.51 -44.05 36.33
CA PRO A 315 -4.69 -44.36 37.13
C PRO A 315 -5.87 -44.85 36.27
N ALA A 316 -6.72 -45.66 36.89
CA ALA A 316 -7.93 -46.25 36.33
C ALA A 316 -9.14 -45.30 36.43
N ALA A 317 -10.02 -45.31 35.42
CA ALA A 317 -11.49 -45.26 35.57
C ALA A 317 -12.20 -45.61 34.25
N SER A 318 -13.30 -46.37 34.38
CA SER A 318 -14.35 -46.83 33.45
C SER A 318 -14.80 -45.79 32.38
N VAL A 319 -15.50 -46.09 31.27
CA VAL A 319 -16.87 -46.66 31.19
C VAL A 319 -17.22 -47.11 29.73
N VAL A 320 -17.80 -48.32 29.62
CA VAL A 320 -18.90 -48.80 28.75
C VAL A 320 -18.89 -48.63 27.22
N ALA A 321 -19.07 -49.78 26.56
CA ALA A 321 -19.34 -50.00 25.14
C ALA A 321 -20.76 -49.60 24.69
N SER A 322 -20.91 -49.13 23.45
CA SER A 322 -21.84 -49.69 22.45
C SER A 322 -21.74 -48.96 21.10
N SER A 323 -21.48 -49.72 20.03
CA SER A 323 -21.94 -49.40 18.66
C SER A 323 -23.35 -49.98 18.46
N PRO A 324 -24.13 -49.49 17.48
CA PRO A 324 -24.12 -50.20 16.20
C PRO A 324 -24.25 -49.30 14.96
N ALA A 325 -24.04 -49.93 13.80
CA ALA A 325 -23.99 -49.33 12.48
C ALA A 325 -25.34 -49.34 11.72
N THR A 326 -25.45 -48.38 10.79
CA THR A 326 -26.11 -48.43 9.45
C THR A 326 -27.63 -48.61 9.31
N ARG A 327 -28.30 -47.61 8.71
CA ARG A 327 -29.15 -47.82 7.52
C ARG A 327 -29.45 -46.55 6.71
N VAL A 328 -29.41 -46.76 5.39
CA VAL A 328 -29.79 -45.93 4.25
C VAL A 328 -31.30 -45.61 4.24
N ALA A 329 -31.68 -44.38 3.83
CA ALA A 329 -32.82 -44.09 2.93
C ALA A 329 -32.98 -42.58 2.63
N MET A 330 -32.80 -42.18 1.36
CA MET A 330 -33.60 -41.15 0.67
C MET A 330 -34.97 -41.78 0.29
N PRO A 331 -36.09 -41.06 -0.02
CA PRO A 331 -36.11 -39.88 -0.91
C PRO A 331 -37.23 -38.80 -0.72
N ALA A 332 -37.08 -37.74 -1.53
CA ALA A 332 -38.08 -36.96 -2.29
C ALA A 332 -39.31 -36.30 -1.63
N GLY A 333 -39.54 -35.03 -2.00
CA GLY A 333 -40.86 -34.39 -1.97
C GLY A 333 -40.83 -32.86 -2.01
N ALA A 334 -40.83 -32.28 -3.22
CA ALA A 334 -41.16 -30.88 -3.46
C ALA A 334 -42.69 -30.71 -3.72
N PRO A 335 -43.22 -29.50 -3.96
CA PRO A 335 -44.25 -28.81 -3.17
C PRO A 335 -45.68 -28.96 -3.74
N PRO A 336 -46.66 -28.18 -3.25
CA PRO A 336 -47.51 -27.51 -4.24
C PRO A 336 -47.90 -26.05 -3.91
N VAL A 337 -48.39 -25.41 -4.97
CA VAL A 337 -48.82 -24.02 -5.17
C VAL A 337 -50.35 -23.94 -5.12
N ALA A 338 -50.94 -22.81 -4.67
CA ALA A 338 -52.17 -22.15 -5.17
C ALA A 338 -52.73 -21.20 -4.07
N SER A 339 -52.73 -19.87 -4.25
CA SER A 339 -53.68 -19.02 -5.01
C SER A 339 -54.98 -18.71 -4.27
N ALA A 340 -55.22 -17.42 -3.94
CA ALA A 340 -56.28 -16.58 -4.54
C ALA A 340 -56.85 -15.48 -3.61
N VAL A 341 -57.26 -14.38 -4.26
CA VAL A 341 -58.34 -13.42 -3.93
C VAL A 341 -57.97 -12.07 -3.25
N ALA A 342 -57.98 -11.02 -4.09
CA ALA A 342 -58.46 -9.64 -3.78
C ALA A 342 -59.97 -9.55 -4.18
N PRO A 343 -60.72 -8.42 -4.06
CA PRO A 343 -60.43 -7.06 -3.54
C PRO A 343 -61.56 -6.45 -2.65
N ALA A 344 -61.38 -5.24 -2.11
CA ALA A 344 -62.46 -4.27 -1.82
C ALA A 344 -61.91 -2.87 -1.48
N VAL A 345 -62.76 -1.85 -1.68
CA VAL A 345 -62.46 -0.47 -2.08
C VAL A 345 -62.96 0.54 -1.03
N ALA A 346 -62.44 1.77 -1.11
CA ALA A 346 -62.90 3.05 -0.52
C ALA A 346 -62.56 3.27 0.97
N GLY A 347 -62.05 4.41 1.43
CA GLY A 347 -61.81 5.73 0.83
C GLY A 347 -62.03 6.78 1.94
N ASP A 348 -61.08 7.69 2.18
CA ASP A 348 -61.34 9.15 2.24
C ASP A 348 -60.03 9.94 2.51
N VAL A 349 -60.11 11.21 2.14
CA VAL A 349 -59.09 12.20 1.81
C VAL A 349 -58.61 13.00 3.04
N ARG A 350 -57.36 13.49 3.01
CA ARG A 350 -57.03 14.91 3.28
C ARG A 350 -55.59 15.29 2.89
N SER A 351 -55.55 16.36 2.09
CA SER A 351 -54.45 17.02 1.39
C SER A 351 -53.44 17.73 2.29
N ALA A 352 -52.21 17.90 1.77
CA ALA A 352 -51.57 19.21 1.68
C ALA A 352 -50.51 19.20 0.57
N SER A 353 -50.61 20.18 -0.31
CA SER A 353 -49.99 20.31 -1.63
C SER A 353 -48.62 21.00 -1.58
N ALA A 354 -47.75 20.69 -2.55
CA ALA A 354 -46.68 21.58 -3.02
C ALA A 354 -47.11 22.16 -4.38
N PRO A 355 -46.90 23.46 -4.66
CA PRO A 355 -47.52 24.12 -5.79
C PRO A 355 -46.60 24.18 -7.02
N TRP A 356 -47.22 24.55 -8.14
CA TRP A 356 -46.78 25.30 -9.35
C TRP A 356 -45.52 24.91 -10.13
N ASP A 357 -45.76 24.15 -11.20
CA ASP A 357 -45.33 24.52 -12.55
C ASP A 357 -46.42 25.43 -13.17
N ASP A 358 -46.02 26.51 -13.84
CA ASP A 358 -46.83 27.14 -14.89
C ASP A 358 -45.92 27.98 -15.80
N ALA A 359 -45.77 27.53 -17.04
CA ALA A 359 -45.45 28.35 -18.20
C ALA A 359 -46.76 28.56 -18.98
N PRO A 360 -46.92 29.69 -19.71
CA PRO A 360 -47.01 29.52 -21.16
C PRO A 360 -46.48 30.67 -22.04
N SER A 361 -45.88 30.24 -23.16
CA SER A 361 -46.09 30.69 -24.56
C SER A 361 -45.54 32.01 -25.14
N GLU A 362 -45.15 31.86 -26.41
CA GLU A 362 -44.43 32.70 -27.37
C GLU A 362 -45.17 33.98 -27.84
N HIS A 363 -44.39 35.01 -28.25
CA HIS A 363 -44.71 35.85 -29.42
C HIS A 363 -43.44 36.52 -30.00
N LEU A 364 -43.28 36.37 -31.32
CA LEU A 364 -42.33 37.06 -32.19
C LEU A 364 -42.66 38.55 -32.34
N ASP A 365 -41.65 39.43 -32.31
CA ASP A 365 -41.48 40.54 -33.27
C ASP A 365 -40.12 41.25 -33.10
N ALA A 366 -39.57 41.74 -34.20
CA ALA A 366 -38.39 42.62 -34.30
C ALA A 366 -38.75 43.81 -35.22
N PRO A 367 -37.86 44.80 -35.43
CA PRO A 367 -37.27 45.80 -34.53
C PRO A 367 -37.93 47.20 -34.73
N PRO A 368 -37.40 48.31 -34.17
CA PRO A 368 -36.59 49.18 -35.04
C PRO A 368 -35.40 49.89 -34.36
N ASP A 369 -34.56 50.39 -35.26
CA ASP A 369 -33.37 51.24 -35.12
C ASP A 369 -33.70 52.71 -34.77
N LEU A 370 -32.65 53.48 -34.50
CA LEU A 370 -32.48 54.93 -34.40
C LEU A 370 -32.19 55.50 -33.00
N GLY A 371 -30.95 55.97 -32.86
CA GLY A 371 -30.78 57.42 -32.66
C GLY A 371 -30.21 57.89 -31.32
N ASN A 372 -28.88 57.96 -31.30
CA ASN A 372 -28.11 59.19 -31.06
C ASN A 372 -27.96 59.78 -29.63
N GLU A 373 -26.67 59.97 -29.31
CA GLU A 373 -26.05 61.12 -28.65
C GLU A 373 -26.11 61.38 -27.12
N ALA A 374 -24.89 61.33 -26.58
CA ALA A 374 -24.22 62.40 -25.82
C ALA A 374 -24.51 62.61 -24.32
N SER A 375 -23.50 62.23 -23.53
CA SER A 375 -22.71 63.15 -22.68
C SER A 375 -23.43 64.11 -21.74
N VAL A 376 -23.38 63.85 -20.42
CA VAL A 376 -22.94 64.87 -19.44
C VAL A 376 -22.24 64.19 -18.25
N SER A 377 -21.13 64.78 -17.87
CA SER A 377 -20.25 64.47 -16.74
C SER A 377 -20.75 65.07 -15.41
N SER A 378 -20.00 64.73 -14.35
CA SER A 378 -19.74 65.51 -13.13
C SER A 378 -20.48 65.11 -11.85
N GLY A 379 -19.70 64.57 -10.91
CA GLY A 379 -20.05 64.45 -9.49
C GLY A 379 -18.95 63.74 -8.69
N ALA A 380 -17.78 64.36 -8.60
CA ALA A 380 -16.63 63.90 -7.81
C ALA A 380 -16.82 64.14 -6.30
N GLN A 381 -16.32 63.20 -5.48
CA GLN A 381 -15.85 63.29 -4.09
C GLN A 381 -15.45 61.85 -3.68
N HIS A 382 -14.38 61.50 -2.96
CA HIS A 382 -13.17 62.12 -2.45
C HIS A 382 -12.21 60.94 -2.14
N VAL A 383 -10.90 61.20 -2.19
CA VAL A 383 -9.77 60.26 -2.18
C VAL A 383 -9.33 59.99 -0.74
N GLU A 384 -8.79 58.79 -0.44
CA GLU A 384 -7.54 58.69 0.34
C GLU A 384 -6.83 57.35 0.10
N ALA A 385 -5.55 57.48 -0.29
CA ALA A 385 -4.60 56.44 -0.66
C ALA A 385 -3.63 56.19 0.49
N TRP A 386 -3.32 54.93 0.80
CA TRP A 386 -2.22 54.60 1.71
C TRP A 386 -1.09 53.94 0.93
N GLU A 387 0.04 54.65 0.92
CA GLU A 387 1.33 54.26 0.37
C GLU A 387 2.05 53.26 1.29
N SER A 388 2.82 52.41 0.63
CA SER A 388 3.84 51.51 1.17
C SER A 388 5.11 52.25 1.60
N GLY A 389 5.64 51.91 2.78
CA GLY A 389 7.01 52.23 3.23
C GLY A 389 7.52 51.18 4.24
N PRO A 390 8.81 50.76 4.18
CA PRO A 390 9.37 49.65 4.97
C PRO A 390 9.85 50.10 6.38
N PRO A 391 10.02 49.17 7.33
CA PRO A 391 10.44 49.51 8.70
C PRO A 391 11.97 49.71 8.82
N PRO A 392 12.44 50.55 9.78
CA PRO A 392 13.85 50.82 10.02
C PRO A 392 14.49 49.80 10.99
N GLY A 393 15.82 49.78 11.00
CA GLY A 393 16.68 48.73 11.58
C GLY A 393 17.46 49.12 12.84
N PHE A 394 18.42 48.27 13.23
CA PHE A 394 19.70 48.54 13.92
C PHE A 394 20.40 47.19 14.18
N ASP A 395 21.50 46.81 13.53
CA ASP A 395 22.92 47.22 13.54
C ASP A 395 23.83 46.46 14.55
N ASP A 396 24.94 45.99 13.96
CA ASP A 396 26.32 45.93 14.46
C ASP A 396 27.00 44.60 14.82
N GLY A 397 28.16 44.39 14.16
CA GLY A 397 29.30 43.66 14.74
C GLY A 397 30.28 42.92 13.81
N TRP A 398 31.00 43.66 12.94
CA TRP A 398 32.47 43.58 12.67
C TRP A 398 33.17 42.20 12.49
N GLY A 399 34.08 41.96 11.53
CA GLY A 399 34.83 42.83 10.64
C GLY A 399 35.82 42.05 9.74
N ASP A 400 36.39 42.78 8.78
CA ASP A 400 37.29 42.39 7.69
C ASP A 400 38.68 41.85 8.09
N GLY A 401 39.35 41.17 7.15
CA GLY A 401 40.81 41.01 7.18
C GLY A 401 41.41 40.12 6.08
N ALA A 402 41.98 40.76 5.05
CA ALA A 402 42.61 40.20 3.85
C ALA A 402 43.86 39.31 4.06
N GLY A 403 44.25 38.55 3.02
CA GLY A 403 45.61 37.99 2.90
C GLY A 403 45.80 37.04 1.71
N ALA A 404 46.64 37.45 0.75
CA ALA A 404 47.01 36.73 -0.47
C ALA A 404 48.11 35.67 -0.28
N ALA A 405 48.17 34.68 -1.19
CA ALA A 405 49.35 33.98 -1.78
C ALA A 405 48.89 32.60 -2.31
N SER A 406 48.88 32.36 -3.62
CA SER A 406 49.99 31.78 -4.41
C SER A 406 50.48 30.42 -3.90
N GLU A 407 50.17 29.35 -4.64
CA GLU A 407 51.20 28.43 -5.16
C GLU A 407 50.62 27.55 -6.28
N ALA A 408 51.35 27.56 -7.40
CA ALA A 408 51.18 26.71 -8.56
C ALA A 408 52.00 25.43 -8.39
N SER A 409 51.58 24.34 -9.05
CA SER A 409 52.42 23.33 -9.71
C SER A 409 51.48 22.39 -10.47
N THR A 410 51.35 22.51 -11.80
CA THR A 410 52.11 21.77 -12.85
C THR A 410 51.95 20.25 -12.70
N SER A 411 51.43 19.51 -13.68
CA SER A 411 52.00 19.27 -15.02
C SER A 411 50.88 18.67 -15.90
N SER A 412 50.53 19.15 -17.11
CA SER A 412 51.20 18.97 -18.44
C SER A 412 51.78 17.55 -18.62
N GLU A 413 51.39 16.76 -19.61
CA GLU A 413 51.70 16.92 -21.05
C GLU A 413 50.71 16.08 -21.89
N SER A 414 50.00 16.64 -22.86
CA SER A 414 50.37 16.91 -24.27
C SER A 414 50.33 15.65 -25.16
N ALA A 415 49.36 15.57 -26.08
CA ALA A 415 49.51 15.82 -27.53
C ALA A 415 49.91 14.51 -28.26
N SER A 416 49.49 14.16 -29.48
CA SER A 416 48.99 14.91 -30.63
C SER A 416 48.44 13.89 -31.66
N ALA A 417 47.42 14.31 -32.44
CA ALA A 417 47.14 14.14 -33.89
C ALA A 417 47.65 12.89 -34.67
N ALA A 418 47.04 12.36 -35.73
CA ALA A 418 46.10 12.90 -36.73
C ALA A 418 45.48 11.75 -37.58
N ALA A 419 44.30 12.04 -38.17
CA ALA A 419 43.72 11.62 -39.46
C ALA A 419 44.13 10.30 -40.17
N VAL A 420 43.14 9.55 -40.70
CA VAL A 420 42.68 9.54 -42.12
C VAL A 420 41.49 8.55 -42.27
N ALA A 421 40.59 8.89 -43.20
CA ALA A 421 39.28 8.33 -43.55
C ALA A 421 39.21 6.85 -43.97
N ALA A 422 38.04 6.22 -43.79
CA ALA A 422 37.20 5.64 -44.87
C ALA A 422 36.00 4.82 -44.33
N GLY A 423 34.79 5.19 -44.75
CA GLY A 423 33.85 4.30 -45.45
C GLY A 423 33.12 3.15 -44.73
N ALA A 424 31.82 3.11 -45.02
CA ALA A 424 30.87 1.98 -44.96
C ALA A 424 30.12 1.76 -43.64
N GLY A 425 28.81 1.99 -43.72
CA GLY A 425 27.87 1.95 -42.60
C GLY A 425 27.27 0.58 -42.33
N PHE A 426 26.64 0.51 -41.17
CA PHE A 426 25.43 -0.24 -40.91
C PHE A 426 24.60 0.61 -39.93
N ALA A 427 23.46 1.08 -40.39
CA ALA A 427 22.47 1.75 -39.56
C ALA A 427 21.82 0.69 -38.66
N SER A 428 22.05 0.78 -37.35
CA SER A 428 21.28 0.02 -36.35
C SER A 428 20.06 0.85 -35.97
N ALA A 429 18.92 0.57 -36.60
CA ALA A 429 17.63 1.06 -36.19
C ALA A 429 17.14 0.22 -35.01
N SER A 430 17.31 0.71 -33.79
CA SER A 430 16.56 0.25 -32.62
C SER A 430 15.43 1.23 -32.36
N ALA A 431 14.32 1.04 -33.06
CA ALA A 431 13.05 1.67 -32.74
C ALA A 431 12.44 0.94 -31.54
N SER A 432 12.62 1.47 -30.34
CA SER A 432 11.79 1.11 -29.19
C SER A 432 10.51 1.94 -29.30
N ALA A 433 9.52 1.41 -30.01
CA ALA A 433 8.18 1.99 -30.04
C ALA A 433 7.49 1.69 -28.71
N SER A 434 7.40 2.71 -27.86
CA SER A 434 6.51 2.72 -26.69
C SER A 434 5.07 2.77 -27.21
N ALA A 435 4.30 1.70 -26.99
CA ALA A 435 2.89 1.66 -27.33
C ALA A 435 2.08 2.50 -26.32
N PRO A 436 1.08 3.29 -26.77
CA PRO A 436 0.24 4.11 -25.90
C PRO A 436 -0.73 3.24 -25.05
N PRO A 437 -1.33 3.78 -23.98
CA PRO A 437 -2.38 3.07 -23.24
C PRO A 437 -3.57 2.83 -24.17
N VAL A 438 -3.77 1.58 -24.53
CA VAL A 438 -4.88 1.10 -25.35
C VAL A 438 -6.20 1.29 -24.60
N SER A 439 -7.10 2.13 -25.11
CA SER A 439 -8.48 2.23 -24.60
C SER A 439 -9.16 0.84 -24.65
N PRO A 440 -10.06 0.48 -23.72
CA PRO A 440 -10.55 -0.90 -23.55
C PRO A 440 -11.20 -1.51 -24.80
N VAL A 441 -11.78 -0.72 -25.71
CA VAL A 441 -12.34 -1.21 -26.99
C VAL A 441 -11.25 -1.64 -28.00
N SER A 442 -10.01 -1.16 -27.83
CA SER A 442 -8.93 -1.40 -28.78
C SER A 442 -8.29 -2.77 -28.62
N LEU A 443 -8.26 -3.38 -27.43
CA LEU A 443 -7.60 -4.68 -27.22
C LEU A 443 -8.38 -5.84 -27.85
N ALA A 444 -9.71 -5.90 -27.63
CA ALA A 444 -10.56 -6.91 -28.25
C ALA A 444 -10.51 -6.83 -29.79
N ARG A 445 -10.48 -5.62 -30.34
CA ARG A 445 -10.32 -5.39 -31.78
C ARG A 445 -8.94 -5.78 -32.28
N GLN A 446 -7.87 -5.40 -31.57
CA GLN A 446 -6.50 -5.75 -31.91
C GLN A 446 -6.29 -7.27 -31.94
N LEU A 447 -6.84 -8.01 -30.97
CA LEU A 447 -6.77 -9.47 -30.97
C LEU A 447 -7.63 -10.11 -32.07
N ALA A 448 -8.76 -9.51 -32.43
CA ALA A 448 -9.58 -9.97 -33.55
C ALA A 448 -8.93 -9.73 -34.93
N GLU A 449 -8.04 -8.75 -35.03
CA GLU A 449 -7.26 -8.45 -36.24
C GLU A 449 -6.01 -9.34 -36.39
N LEU A 450 -5.62 -10.10 -35.34
CA LEU A 450 -4.52 -11.06 -35.42
C LEU A 450 -4.91 -12.31 -36.22
N PRO A 451 -3.97 -12.93 -36.97
CA PRO A 451 -4.22 -14.21 -37.62
C PRO A 451 -4.50 -15.30 -36.57
N PRO A 452 -5.34 -16.31 -36.89
CA PRO A 452 -5.61 -17.42 -35.99
C PRO A 452 -4.31 -18.17 -35.65
N ASP A 453 -4.01 -18.28 -34.36
CA ASP A 453 -2.82 -18.98 -33.85
C ASP A 453 -3.24 -20.20 -33.01
N PRO A 454 -3.23 -21.41 -33.61
CA PRO A 454 -3.69 -22.63 -32.95
C PRO A 454 -2.81 -23.03 -31.74
N LEU A 455 -1.57 -22.55 -31.67
CA LEU A 455 -0.70 -22.80 -30.51
C LEU A 455 -1.13 -21.96 -29.31
N SER A 456 -1.45 -20.69 -29.54
CA SER A 456 -2.00 -19.80 -28.51
C SER A 456 -3.38 -20.26 -28.03
N ASP A 457 -4.21 -20.84 -28.91
CA ASP A 457 -5.50 -21.47 -28.56
C ASP A 457 -5.30 -22.64 -27.61
N ARG A 458 -4.47 -23.59 -28.02
CA ARG A 458 -4.17 -24.79 -27.24
C ARG A 458 -3.53 -24.44 -25.89
N TRP A 459 -2.65 -23.45 -25.85
CA TRP A 459 -2.04 -23.00 -24.61
C TRP A 459 -3.07 -22.39 -23.65
N ALA A 460 -3.96 -21.52 -24.14
CA ALA A 460 -5.00 -20.92 -23.31
C ALA A 460 -5.94 -21.97 -22.71
N GLU A 461 -6.32 -22.99 -23.48
CA GLU A 461 -7.13 -24.11 -22.98
C GLU A 461 -6.43 -24.89 -21.86
N LEU A 462 -5.14 -25.21 -22.03
CA LEU A 462 -4.36 -25.91 -20.99
C LEU A 462 -4.24 -25.07 -19.72
N VAL A 463 -4.00 -23.77 -19.85
CA VAL A 463 -3.94 -22.85 -18.71
C VAL A 463 -5.27 -22.77 -17.98
N ALA A 464 -6.39 -22.71 -18.70
CA ALA A 464 -7.72 -22.75 -18.10
C ALA A 464 -7.98 -24.07 -17.34
N GLN A 465 -7.58 -25.21 -17.91
CA GLN A 465 -7.70 -26.52 -17.27
C GLN A 465 -6.84 -26.64 -16.01
N MET A 466 -5.58 -26.19 -16.06
CA MET A 466 -4.70 -26.18 -14.88
C MET A 466 -5.25 -25.31 -13.75
N GLN A 467 -5.87 -24.17 -14.08
CA GLN A 467 -6.54 -23.31 -13.09
C GLN A 467 -7.77 -23.99 -12.50
N ALA A 468 -8.62 -24.61 -13.32
CA ALA A 468 -9.82 -25.29 -12.88
C ALA A 468 -9.51 -26.49 -11.96
N GLN A 469 -8.40 -27.17 -12.18
CA GLN A 469 -7.91 -28.29 -11.35
C GLN A 469 -7.06 -27.83 -10.15
N GLY A 470 -6.78 -26.53 -10.01
CA GLY A 470 -5.95 -25.99 -8.93
C GLY A 470 -4.47 -26.41 -8.97
N LEU A 471 -3.96 -26.83 -10.13
CA LEU A 471 -2.57 -27.29 -10.30
C LEU A 471 -1.55 -26.14 -10.30
N ILE A 472 -1.99 -24.92 -10.58
CA ILE A 472 -1.15 -23.71 -10.58
C ILE A 472 -1.72 -22.65 -9.64
N THR A 473 -0.87 -22.08 -8.78
CA THR A 473 -1.24 -21.06 -7.80
C THR A 473 -0.29 -19.86 -7.83
N ALA A 474 -0.78 -18.70 -7.39
CA ALA A 474 -0.02 -17.46 -7.22
C ALA A 474 0.87 -17.09 -8.44
N LEU A 475 2.18 -17.01 -8.25
CA LEU A 475 3.16 -16.60 -9.28
C LEU A 475 3.25 -17.57 -10.46
N VAL A 476 2.99 -18.87 -10.25
CA VAL A 476 2.97 -19.86 -11.34
C VAL A 476 1.74 -19.67 -12.23
N ARG A 477 0.60 -19.30 -11.62
CA ARG A 477 -0.59 -18.89 -12.36
C ARG A 477 -0.33 -17.61 -13.15
N GLU A 478 0.31 -16.62 -12.54
CA GLU A 478 0.65 -15.37 -13.24
C GLU A 478 1.58 -15.62 -14.44
N LEU A 479 2.59 -16.47 -14.27
CA LEU A 479 3.49 -16.90 -15.35
C LEU A 479 2.71 -17.55 -16.50
N ALA A 480 1.84 -18.52 -16.19
CA ALA A 480 1.08 -19.26 -17.21
C ALA A 480 0.08 -18.37 -17.97
N VAL A 481 -0.55 -17.42 -17.29
CA VAL A 481 -1.56 -16.52 -17.86
C VAL A 481 -0.93 -15.40 -18.68
N GLN A 482 0.28 -14.95 -18.32
CA GLN A 482 1.03 -13.91 -19.05
C GLN A 482 1.98 -14.46 -20.13
N SER A 483 2.07 -15.77 -20.31
CA SER A 483 2.95 -16.38 -21.32
C SER A 483 2.25 -16.60 -22.65
N GLN A 484 2.98 -16.34 -23.74
CA GLN A 484 2.63 -16.78 -25.10
C GLN A 484 3.35 -18.09 -25.41
N CYS A 485 2.65 -19.06 -26.01
CA CYS A 485 3.28 -20.26 -26.53
C CYS A 485 3.81 -20.01 -27.95
N VAL A 486 5.13 -20.02 -28.11
CA VAL A 486 5.80 -19.70 -29.38
C VAL A 486 6.06 -20.96 -30.22
N ALA A 487 6.33 -22.08 -29.57
CA ALA A 487 6.52 -23.35 -30.24
C ALA A 487 6.18 -24.53 -29.34
N GLN A 488 5.62 -25.58 -29.94
CA GLN A 488 5.41 -26.87 -29.31
C GLN A 488 6.00 -27.96 -30.22
N ARG A 489 6.80 -28.87 -29.65
CA ARG A 489 7.22 -30.10 -30.31
C ARG A 489 6.78 -31.29 -29.47
N GLN A 490 6.30 -32.33 -30.13
CA GLN A 490 5.90 -33.58 -29.48
C GLN A 490 6.68 -34.72 -30.12
N GLU A 491 7.52 -35.39 -29.32
CA GLU A 491 8.32 -36.54 -29.73
C GLU A 491 7.95 -37.73 -28.82
N GLY A 492 7.04 -38.58 -29.29
CA GLY A 492 6.57 -39.73 -28.52
C GLY A 492 5.91 -39.33 -27.20
N ALA A 493 6.51 -39.73 -26.07
CA ALA A 493 6.04 -39.42 -24.71
C ALA A 493 6.60 -38.10 -24.14
N LEU A 494 7.40 -37.36 -24.91
CA LEU A 494 8.02 -36.09 -24.51
C LEU A 494 7.36 -34.93 -25.26
N SER A 495 6.93 -33.90 -24.52
CA SER A 495 6.37 -32.65 -25.07
C SER A 495 7.24 -31.46 -24.70
N ALA A 496 7.89 -30.85 -25.68
CA ALA A 496 8.70 -29.65 -25.50
C ALA A 496 7.88 -28.39 -25.81
N TRP A 497 7.83 -27.45 -24.87
CA TRP A 497 7.08 -26.20 -24.95
C TRP A 497 8.01 -25.00 -24.81
N HIS A 498 7.90 -24.05 -25.74
CA HIS A 498 8.62 -22.79 -25.70
C HIS A 498 7.65 -21.65 -25.40
N LEU A 499 7.81 -21.05 -24.22
CA LEU A 499 6.99 -19.95 -23.75
C LEU A 499 7.78 -18.63 -23.77
N GLN A 500 7.08 -17.56 -24.10
CA GLN A 500 7.60 -16.20 -24.08
C GLN A 500 6.81 -15.34 -23.09
N VAL A 501 7.50 -14.65 -22.21
CA VAL A 501 6.90 -13.86 -21.12
C VAL A 501 7.47 -12.44 -21.14
N PRO A 502 6.64 -11.40 -20.96
CA PRO A 502 7.11 -10.01 -21.04
C PRO A 502 7.97 -9.58 -19.84
N ARG A 503 7.78 -10.23 -18.68
CA ARG A 503 8.45 -9.89 -17.41
C ARG A 503 9.55 -10.89 -17.06
N ALA A 504 10.76 -10.39 -16.83
CA ALA A 504 11.91 -11.21 -16.42
C ALA A 504 11.74 -11.86 -15.04
N SER A 505 11.02 -11.20 -14.12
CA SER A 505 10.79 -11.71 -12.76
C SER A 505 10.00 -13.03 -12.71
N LEU A 506 9.19 -13.30 -13.75
CA LEU A 506 8.44 -14.54 -13.88
C LEU A 506 9.33 -15.68 -14.40
N CYS A 507 10.47 -15.40 -15.03
CA CYS A 507 11.36 -16.41 -15.59
C CYS A 507 12.24 -17.15 -14.54
N GLY A 508 11.88 -17.12 -13.26
CA GLY A 508 12.60 -17.84 -12.21
C GLY A 508 12.45 -19.36 -12.33
N ASP A 509 13.52 -20.10 -12.05
CA ASP A 509 13.57 -21.55 -12.28
C ASP A 509 12.55 -22.33 -11.44
N MET A 510 12.30 -21.90 -10.20
CA MET A 510 11.25 -22.47 -9.35
C MET A 510 9.85 -22.40 -9.99
N HIS A 511 9.52 -21.31 -10.69
CA HIS A 511 8.22 -21.16 -11.36
C HIS A 511 8.13 -22.02 -12.62
N LYS A 512 9.24 -22.14 -13.36
CA LYS A 512 9.35 -23.03 -14.52
C LYS A 512 9.15 -24.49 -14.10
N ASP A 513 9.80 -24.92 -13.02
CA ASP A 513 9.74 -26.30 -12.54
C ASP A 513 8.32 -26.68 -12.09
N ARG A 514 7.66 -25.79 -11.33
CA ARG A 514 6.27 -26.01 -10.91
C ARG A 514 5.29 -26.01 -12.08
N LEU A 515 5.46 -25.12 -13.06
CA LEU A 515 4.62 -25.14 -14.26
C LEU A 515 4.86 -26.40 -15.09
N THR A 516 6.12 -26.86 -15.18
CA THR A 516 6.48 -28.11 -15.86
C THR A 516 5.81 -29.31 -15.19
N GLN A 517 5.80 -29.35 -13.85
CA GLN A 517 5.11 -30.38 -13.08
C GLN A 517 3.59 -30.36 -13.28
N ALA A 518 2.98 -29.17 -13.31
CA ALA A 518 1.54 -29.04 -13.57
C ALA A 518 1.17 -29.50 -14.99
N LEU A 519 1.99 -29.15 -15.99
CA LEU A 519 1.79 -29.57 -17.37
C LEU A 519 1.99 -31.07 -17.57
N SER A 520 3.01 -31.67 -16.93
CA SER A 520 3.24 -33.12 -17.03
C SER A 520 2.11 -33.91 -16.36
N GLN A 521 1.59 -33.42 -15.24
CA GLN A 521 0.43 -34.00 -14.58
C GLN A 521 -0.84 -33.91 -15.43
N LEU A 522 -1.06 -32.79 -16.13
CA LEU A 522 -2.24 -32.60 -16.97
C LEU A 522 -2.16 -33.41 -18.28
N LEU A 523 -1.00 -33.47 -18.92
CA LEU A 523 -0.79 -34.13 -20.21
C LEU A 523 -0.49 -35.63 -20.08
N GLY A 524 -0.13 -36.12 -18.89
CA GLY A 524 0.25 -37.52 -18.66
C GLY A 524 1.55 -37.94 -19.36
N CYS A 525 2.37 -36.96 -19.76
CA CYS A 525 3.60 -37.12 -20.52
C CYS A 525 4.73 -36.30 -19.89
N GLU A 526 5.98 -36.62 -20.22
CA GLU A 526 7.12 -35.83 -19.76
C GLU A 526 7.16 -34.50 -20.52
N VAL A 527 7.32 -33.39 -19.80
CA VAL A 527 7.27 -32.04 -20.38
C VAL A 527 8.62 -31.36 -20.19
N LEU A 528 9.17 -30.80 -21.27
CA LEU A 528 10.31 -29.90 -21.22
C LEU A 528 9.85 -28.49 -21.50
N LEU A 529 10.01 -27.60 -20.53
CA LEU A 529 9.55 -26.21 -20.62
C LEU A 529 10.74 -25.26 -20.76
N HIS A 530 10.75 -24.48 -21.83
CA HIS A 530 11.71 -23.40 -22.03
C HIS A 530 10.99 -22.05 -21.98
N VAL A 531 11.25 -21.25 -20.95
CA VAL A 531 10.66 -19.92 -20.79
C VAL A 531 11.71 -18.84 -21.09
N ALA A 532 11.44 -18.01 -22.10
CA ALA A 532 12.28 -16.90 -22.51
C ALA A 532 11.59 -15.55 -22.26
N GLN A 533 12.38 -14.51 -21.99
CA GLN A 533 11.87 -13.15 -21.91
C GLN A 533 11.67 -12.57 -23.31
N GLY A 534 10.50 -12.00 -23.58
CA GLY A 534 10.23 -11.29 -24.82
C GLY A 534 8.81 -10.73 -24.88
N ALA A 535 8.52 -9.86 -25.86
CA ALA A 535 7.17 -9.31 -26.04
C ALA A 535 6.18 -10.44 -26.32
N ALA A 536 5.20 -10.63 -25.44
CA ALA A 536 4.18 -11.66 -25.59
C ALA A 536 2.89 -11.04 -26.12
N VAL A 537 2.35 -11.63 -27.17
CA VAL A 537 1.10 -11.21 -27.82
C VAL A 537 0.12 -12.39 -27.78
N ASN A 538 -1.18 -12.13 -27.73
CA ASN A 538 -2.23 -13.14 -27.71
C ASN A 538 -2.12 -14.10 -26.49
N THR A 539 -1.75 -13.56 -25.32
CA THR A 539 -1.62 -14.33 -24.08
C THR A 539 -2.99 -14.68 -23.50
N PRO A 540 -3.12 -15.76 -22.70
CA PRO A 540 -4.38 -16.11 -22.04
C PRO A 540 -5.00 -14.92 -21.27
N ALA A 541 -4.18 -14.10 -20.61
CA ALA A 541 -4.65 -12.89 -19.92
C ALA A 541 -5.32 -11.89 -20.86
N GLN A 542 -4.70 -11.63 -22.02
CA GLN A 542 -5.20 -10.68 -23.02
C GLN A 542 -6.50 -11.18 -23.63
N ARG A 543 -6.62 -12.50 -23.85
CA ARG A 543 -7.82 -13.14 -24.40
C ARG A 543 -8.98 -13.12 -23.43
N ASP A 544 -8.73 -13.45 -22.16
CA ASP A 544 -9.74 -13.37 -21.10
C ASP A 544 -10.25 -11.93 -20.90
N LEU A 545 -9.33 -10.96 -20.94
CA LEU A 545 -9.67 -9.55 -20.85
C LEU A 545 -10.54 -9.12 -22.04
N ALA A 546 -10.11 -9.41 -23.27
CA ALA A 546 -10.88 -9.12 -24.47
C ALA A 546 -12.26 -9.80 -24.50
N ALA A 547 -12.37 -11.03 -24.00
CA ALA A 547 -13.65 -11.74 -23.90
C ALA A 547 -14.59 -11.12 -22.85
N ARG A 548 -14.05 -10.59 -21.74
CA ARG A 548 -14.85 -9.82 -20.77
C ARG A 548 -15.31 -8.50 -21.35
N GLU A 549 -14.41 -7.78 -22.03
CA GLU A 549 -14.72 -6.52 -22.72
C GLU A 549 -15.80 -6.71 -23.79
N ALA A 550 -15.69 -7.76 -24.62
CA ALA A 550 -16.70 -8.08 -25.62
C ALA A 550 -18.08 -8.38 -25.01
N ARG A 551 -18.13 -9.08 -23.87
CA ARG A 551 -19.38 -9.34 -23.14
C ARG A 551 -19.97 -8.06 -22.53
N GLN A 552 -19.13 -7.20 -21.96
CA GLN A 552 -19.54 -5.90 -21.43
C GLN A 552 -20.18 -5.03 -22.52
N HIS A 553 -19.48 -4.89 -23.66
CA HIS A 553 -19.98 -4.13 -24.80
C HIS A 553 -21.25 -4.73 -25.40
N ALA A 554 -21.37 -6.06 -25.47
CA ALA A 554 -22.59 -6.71 -25.93
C ALA A 554 -23.78 -6.42 -24.98
N ALA A 555 -23.54 -6.39 -23.66
CA ALA A 555 -24.57 -6.03 -22.68
C ALA A 555 -24.99 -4.56 -22.81
N GLU A 556 -24.03 -3.64 -22.94
CA GLU A 556 -24.31 -2.21 -23.14
C GLU A 556 -25.09 -1.96 -24.44
N ALA A 557 -24.67 -2.58 -25.54
CA ALA A 557 -25.35 -2.46 -26.83
C ALA A 557 -26.78 -3.04 -26.81
N LEU A 558 -27.04 -4.08 -26.01
CA LEU A 558 -28.38 -4.61 -25.81
C LEU A 558 -29.28 -3.64 -25.03
N ILE A 559 -28.74 -2.99 -23.99
CA ILE A 559 -29.48 -2.03 -23.17
C ILE A 559 -29.75 -0.72 -23.92
N GLU A 560 -28.77 -0.20 -24.66
CA GLU A 560 -28.98 0.92 -25.61
C GLU A 560 -29.89 0.54 -26.78
N GLY A 561 -29.89 -0.76 -27.11
CA GLY A 561 -30.70 -1.41 -28.12
C GLY A 561 -32.20 -1.50 -27.78
N ASP A 562 -32.53 -1.51 -26.48
CA ASP A 562 -33.85 -1.88 -25.98
C ASP A 562 -34.90 -0.80 -26.26
N ALA A 563 -36.06 -1.23 -26.80
CA ALA A 563 -37.17 -0.35 -27.13
C ALA A 563 -37.75 0.37 -25.90
N LEU A 564 -37.75 -0.25 -24.72
CA LEU A 564 -38.22 0.36 -23.48
C LEU A 564 -37.26 1.43 -22.98
N VAL A 565 -35.96 1.16 -23.01
CA VAL A 565 -34.91 2.12 -22.58
C VAL A 565 -34.90 3.33 -23.50
N ARG A 566 -34.98 3.14 -24.82
CA ARG A 566 -35.11 4.25 -25.77
C ARG A 566 -36.40 5.04 -25.58
N GLY A 567 -37.52 4.37 -25.26
CA GLY A 567 -38.78 5.03 -24.93
C GLY A 567 -38.66 5.94 -23.71
N LEU A 568 -38.00 5.46 -22.65
CA LEU A 568 -37.74 6.25 -21.43
C LEU A 568 -36.80 7.43 -21.69
N LEU A 569 -35.73 7.23 -22.47
CA LEU A 569 -34.80 8.31 -22.84
C LEU A 569 -35.48 9.37 -23.73
N ALA A 570 -36.41 8.98 -24.61
CA ALA A 570 -37.19 9.91 -25.41
C ALA A 570 -38.24 10.68 -24.60
N GLN A 571 -38.80 10.07 -23.55
CA GLN A 571 -39.81 10.67 -22.70
C GLN A 571 -39.23 11.67 -21.68
N TYR A 572 -37.96 11.50 -21.27
CA TYR A 572 -37.30 12.33 -20.27
C TYR A 572 -36.01 12.97 -20.83
N PRO A 573 -36.03 14.26 -21.26
CA PRO A 573 -34.92 14.93 -21.94
C PRO A 573 -33.61 15.11 -21.13
N GLY A 574 -33.57 14.64 -19.89
CA GLY A 574 -32.39 14.65 -19.02
C GLY A 574 -31.93 13.26 -18.57
N ALA A 575 -32.65 12.19 -18.92
CA ALA A 575 -32.30 10.84 -18.53
C ALA A 575 -31.06 10.36 -19.31
N ARG A 576 -30.13 9.72 -18.62
CA ARG A 576 -28.90 9.15 -19.20
C ARG A 576 -28.65 7.80 -18.57
N ILE A 577 -28.13 6.86 -19.36
CA ILE A 577 -27.63 5.59 -18.84
C ILE A 577 -26.32 5.91 -18.11
N VAL A 578 -26.22 5.49 -16.85
CA VAL A 578 -25.02 5.73 -16.03
C VAL A 578 -23.88 4.85 -16.58
N PRO A 579 -22.72 5.42 -16.96
CA PRO A 579 -21.58 4.64 -17.45
C PRO A 579 -21.16 3.59 -16.41
N GLY A 580 -20.98 2.34 -16.84
CA GLY A 580 -20.59 1.22 -15.95
C GLY A 580 -21.70 0.62 -15.10
N SER A 581 -22.96 1.06 -15.25
CA SER A 581 -24.11 0.48 -14.53
C SER A 581 -24.67 -0.80 -15.15
N VAL A 582 -24.24 -1.14 -16.37
CA VAL A 582 -24.64 -2.36 -17.08
C VAL A 582 -23.62 -3.46 -16.75
N ALA A 583 -24.09 -4.60 -16.23
CA ALA A 583 -23.24 -5.75 -15.94
C ALA A 583 -23.65 -6.94 -16.84
N PRO A 584 -22.71 -7.59 -17.54
CA PRO A 584 -22.97 -8.82 -18.29
C PRO A 584 -23.25 -9.98 -17.33
N ILE A 585 -24.18 -10.84 -17.72
CA ILE A 585 -24.56 -12.05 -16.97
C ILE A 585 -23.48 -13.13 -17.10
#